data_AF-A0A9C9Y4Q9-F1
#
_entry.id   AF-A0A9C9Y4Q9-F1
#
_cell.length_a   1.000
_cell.length_b   1.000
_cell.length_c   1.000
_cell.angle_alpha   90.00
_cell.angle_beta   90.00
_cell.angle_gamma   90.00
#
_symmetry.space_group_name_H-M   'P 1'
#
loop_
_entity.id
_entity.type
_entity.pdbx_description
1 polymer ?
#
loop_
_entity_poly.entity_id
_entity_poly.type
_entity_poly.pdbx_seq_one_letter_code
_entity_poly.pdbx_strand_id
1 'polypeptide(L)'
;MDKKDTNKPENKAPNKEEFYKKLKTSLDETTEFPADYLFKFIVPTNHFLLNTEKEALKKDKLDEKDKDAIKLIDIKISALNEKLKEEDAKLAKVDSIFDDTNAKIESKKSKSGKYTSKTINVKMKSSDDVIKRYKDAEGIDGIISL
;
A
#
# COMPACT_ATOMS: atom_id res chain seq x y z
N MET A 1 -30.81 31.30 19.99
CA MET A 1 -30.90 30.85 18.58
C MET A 1 -29.79 31.60 17.87
N ASP A 2 -28.59 31.06 17.98
CA ASP A 2 -27.36 31.81 17.67
C ASP A 2 -26.70 31.17 16.46
N LYS A 3 -26.60 32.01 15.43
CA LYS A 3 -25.99 31.73 14.14
C LYS A 3 -24.54 31.30 14.35
N LYS A 4 -24.18 30.12 13.84
CA LYS A 4 -22.82 29.83 13.38
C LYS A 4 -22.88 29.44 11.92
N ASP A 5 -23.03 30.46 11.08
CA ASP A 5 -22.45 30.42 9.76
C ASP A 5 -20.92 30.43 9.93
N THR A 6 -20.31 29.26 9.88
CA THR A 6 -18.87 29.15 9.61
C THR A 6 -18.71 28.61 8.19
N ASN A 7 -18.95 29.50 7.23
CA ASN A 7 -18.45 29.34 5.88
C ASN A 7 -16.94 29.62 5.92
N LYS A 8 -16.12 28.58 6.01
CA LYS A 8 -14.66 28.67 5.89
C LYS A 8 -14.27 28.14 4.51
N PRO A 9 -13.67 28.97 3.64
CA PRO A 9 -13.13 28.47 2.38
C PRO A 9 -11.77 27.85 2.69
N GLU A 10 -11.74 26.54 2.97
CA GLU A 10 -10.49 25.77 2.96
C GLU A 10 -10.31 25.17 1.57
N ASN A 11 -9.49 25.84 0.75
CA ASN A 11 -8.80 25.22 -0.38
C ASN A 11 -7.95 24.05 0.17
N LYS A 12 -8.47 22.83 0.09
CA LYS A 12 -7.78 21.59 0.48
C LYS A 12 -7.81 20.62 -0.69
N ALA A 13 -6.76 19.81 -0.80
CA ALA A 13 -6.63 18.67 -1.72
C ALA A 13 -7.96 17.91 -1.91
N PRO A 14 -8.19 17.22 -3.06
CA PRO A 14 -9.45 16.52 -3.34
C PRO A 14 -9.95 15.80 -2.09
N ASN A 15 -11.13 16.21 -1.63
CA ASN A 15 -11.56 15.99 -0.25
C ASN A 15 -11.84 14.50 -0.01
N LYS A 16 -10.89 13.78 0.58
CA LYS A 16 -11.02 12.36 0.93
C LYS A 16 -12.27 12.07 1.77
N GLU A 17 -12.65 12.99 2.66
CA GLU A 17 -13.88 12.84 3.43
C GLU A 17 -15.12 12.83 2.55
N GLU A 18 -15.12 13.62 1.48
CA GLU A 18 -16.20 13.64 0.49
C GLU A 18 -16.24 12.35 -0.33
N PHE A 19 -15.07 11.83 -0.72
CA PHE A 19 -14.96 10.50 -1.34
C PHE A 19 -15.57 9.42 -0.44
N TYR A 20 -15.20 9.37 0.84
CA TYR A 20 -15.74 8.36 1.76
C TYR A 20 -17.23 8.52 2.04
N LYS A 21 -17.74 9.75 2.13
CA LYS A 21 -19.17 10.01 2.25
C LYS A 21 -19.92 9.49 1.02
N LYS A 22 -19.45 9.83 -0.18
CA LYS A 22 -20.04 9.37 -1.45
C LYS A 22 -20.00 7.85 -1.59
N LEU A 23 -18.85 7.24 -1.29
CA LEU A 23 -18.68 5.79 -1.31
C LEU A 23 -19.64 5.11 -0.32
N LYS A 24 -19.73 5.62 0.91
CA LYS A 24 -20.64 5.08 1.92
C LYS A 24 -22.09 5.13 1.43
N THR A 25 -22.57 6.30 1.00
CA THR A 25 -23.94 6.47 0.50
C THR A 25 -24.22 5.52 -0.67
N SER A 26 -23.29 5.40 -1.63
CA SER A 26 -23.46 4.48 -2.75
C SER A 26 -23.57 3.03 -2.28
N LEU A 27 -22.80 2.61 -1.27
CA LEU A 27 -22.88 1.25 -0.73
C LEU A 27 -24.20 1.01 0.01
N ASP A 28 -24.64 1.97 0.82
CA ASP A 28 -25.90 1.87 1.57
C ASP A 28 -27.13 1.80 0.66
N GLU A 29 -27.09 2.47 -0.50
CA GLU A 29 -28.20 2.50 -1.47
C GLU A 29 -28.20 1.31 -2.43
N THR A 30 -27.03 0.75 -2.76
CA THR A 30 -26.91 -0.26 -3.84
C THR A 30 -26.56 -1.66 -3.35
N THR A 31 -26.25 -1.85 -2.07
CA THR A 31 -25.78 -3.12 -1.53
C THR A 31 -26.51 -3.51 -0.26
N GLU A 32 -27.07 -4.72 -0.24
CA GLU A 32 -27.59 -5.34 0.98
C GLU A 32 -26.47 -6.14 1.66
N PHE A 33 -26.12 -5.75 2.89
CA PHE A 33 -25.08 -6.42 3.66
C PHE A 33 -25.65 -7.56 4.52
N PRO A 34 -24.89 -8.63 4.79
CA PRO A 34 -23.47 -8.81 4.46
C PRO A 34 -23.22 -9.26 3.01
N ALA A 35 -22.29 -8.59 2.33
CA ALA A 35 -21.98 -8.81 0.91
C ALA A 35 -20.48 -8.99 0.67
N ASP A 36 -20.13 -9.69 -0.40
CA ASP A 36 -18.74 -9.79 -0.85
C ASP A 36 -18.30 -8.44 -1.44
N TYR A 37 -17.15 -7.96 -0.97
CA TYR A 37 -16.54 -6.73 -1.44
C TYR A 37 -15.11 -6.99 -1.91
N LEU A 38 -14.75 -6.38 -3.04
CA LEU A 38 -13.42 -6.50 -3.62
C LEU A 38 -12.64 -5.20 -3.43
N PHE A 39 -11.68 -5.23 -2.52
CA PHE A 39 -10.69 -4.15 -2.40
C PHE A 39 -9.57 -4.38 -3.39
N LYS A 40 -9.03 -3.28 -3.92
CA LYS A 40 -7.82 -3.31 -4.72
C LYS A 40 -6.86 -2.22 -4.28
N PHE A 41 -5.78 -2.64 -3.65
CA PHE A 41 -4.70 -1.76 -3.24
C PHE A 41 -3.49 -1.93 -4.16
N ILE A 42 -2.82 -0.84 -4.46
CA ILE A 42 -1.59 -0.78 -5.23
C ILE A 42 -0.52 -0.20 -4.32
N VAL A 43 0.50 -1.00 -4.05
CA VAL A 43 1.66 -0.59 -3.27
C VAL A 43 2.81 -0.34 -4.26
N PRO A 44 3.35 0.89 -4.34
CA PRO A 44 4.57 1.17 -5.09
C PRO A 44 5.72 0.31 -4.56
N THR A 45 6.44 -0.32 -5.48
CA THR A 45 7.60 -1.16 -5.17
C THR A 45 8.70 -0.83 -6.15
N ASN A 46 9.96 -0.86 -5.71
CA ASN A 46 11.13 -0.71 -6.56
C ASN A 46 11.93 -2.01 -6.62
N HIS A 47 11.32 -3.13 -6.21
CA HIS A 47 11.91 -4.46 -6.14
C HIS A 47 12.69 -4.87 -7.40
N PHE A 48 12.25 -4.48 -8.61
CA PHE A 48 13.02 -4.75 -9.83
C PHE A 48 14.35 -3.97 -9.84
N LEU A 49 14.30 -2.65 -9.63
CA LEU A 49 15.48 -1.78 -9.64
C LEU A 49 16.45 -2.14 -8.52
N LEU A 50 15.95 -2.36 -7.30
CA LEU A 50 16.77 -2.69 -6.13
C LEU A 50 17.50 -4.04 -6.30
N ASN A 51 16.83 -5.03 -6.90
CA ASN A 51 17.48 -6.32 -7.18
C ASN A 51 18.48 -6.23 -8.32
N THR A 52 18.18 -5.48 -9.38
CA THR A 52 19.15 -5.27 -10.47
C THR A 52 20.42 -4.60 -9.95
N GLU A 53 20.29 -3.54 -9.14
CA GLU A 53 21.43 -2.85 -8.54
C GLU A 53 22.23 -3.78 -7.61
N LYS A 54 21.54 -4.59 -6.80
CA LYS A 54 22.16 -5.60 -5.94
C LYS A 54 22.97 -6.62 -6.74
N GLU A 55 22.44 -7.15 -7.84
CA GLU A 55 23.16 -8.13 -8.67
C GLU A 55 24.37 -7.51 -9.39
N ALA A 56 24.27 -6.24 -9.83
CA ALA A 56 25.41 -5.51 -10.38
C ALA A 56 26.53 -5.36 -9.35
N LEU A 57 26.19 -4.90 -8.13
CA LEU A 57 27.16 -4.75 -7.04
C LEU A 57 27.81 -6.07 -6.61
N LYS A 58 27.07 -7.17 -6.64
CA LYS A 58 27.64 -8.51 -6.37
C LYS A 58 28.65 -8.93 -7.43
N LYS A 59 28.39 -8.60 -8.69
CA LYS A 59 29.31 -8.89 -9.80
C LYS A 59 30.60 -8.07 -9.64
N ASP A 60 30.47 -6.77 -9.37
CA ASP A 60 31.63 -5.90 -9.13
C ASP A 60 32.49 -6.39 -7.95
N LYS A 61 31.85 -6.93 -6.89
CA LYS A 61 32.55 -7.52 -5.74
C LYS A 61 33.42 -8.73 -6.10
N LEU A 62 33.03 -9.53 -7.10
CA LEU A 62 33.74 -10.75 -7.49
C LEU A 62 35.09 -10.45 -8.17
N ASP A 63 35.14 -9.33 -8.89
CA ASP A 63 36.32 -8.89 -9.64
C ASP A 63 37.22 -7.93 -8.82
N GLU A 64 36.73 -7.45 -7.67
CA GLU A 64 37.43 -6.53 -6.79
C GLU A 64 38.43 -7.24 -5.87
N LYS A 65 39.60 -6.63 -5.67
CA LYS A 65 40.66 -7.12 -4.75
C LYS A 65 40.93 -6.14 -3.62
N ASP A 66 40.53 -4.89 -3.76
CA ASP A 66 40.64 -3.88 -2.71
C ASP A 66 39.64 -4.17 -1.58
N LYS A 67 40.17 -4.42 -0.38
CA LYS A 67 39.38 -4.75 0.81
C LYS A 67 38.46 -3.61 1.26
N ASP A 68 38.88 -2.37 1.07
CA ASP A 68 38.09 -1.19 1.45
C ASP A 68 36.93 -0.99 0.47
N ALA A 69 37.18 -1.20 -0.83
CA ALA A 69 36.12 -1.20 -1.84
C ALA A 69 35.10 -2.33 -1.61
N ILE A 70 35.56 -3.54 -1.31
CA ILE A 70 34.71 -4.69 -0.96
C ILE A 70 33.82 -4.35 0.25
N LYS A 71 34.40 -3.76 1.30
CA LYS A 71 33.65 -3.35 2.49
C LYS A 71 32.58 -2.32 2.17
N LEU A 72 32.87 -1.36 1.29
CA LEU A 72 31.89 -0.36 0.86
C LEU A 72 30.75 -0.98 0.05
N ILE A 73 31.06 -1.92 -0.84
CA ILE A 73 30.06 -2.67 -1.60
C ILE A 73 29.14 -3.44 -0.65
N ASP A 74 29.70 -4.08 0.38
CA ASP A 74 28.90 -4.81 1.38
C ASP A 74 27.93 -3.90 2.14
N ILE A 75 28.36 -2.69 2.52
CA ILE A 75 27.49 -1.68 3.15
C ILE A 75 26.36 -1.26 2.20
N LYS A 76 26.64 -1.09 0.91
CA LYS A 76 25.61 -0.75 -0.08
C LYS A 76 24.60 -1.89 -0.24
N ILE A 77 25.08 -3.12 -0.33
CA ILE A 77 24.22 -4.31 -0.43
C ILE A 77 23.34 -4.46 0.81
N SER A 78 23.88 -4.21 2.02
CA SER A 78 23.07 -4.26 3.25
C SER A 78 21.98 -3.20 3.24
N ALA A 79 22.29 -1.96 2.86
CA ALA A 79 21.30 -0.88 2.76
C ALA A 79 20.19 -1.19 1.72
N LEU A 80 20.54 -1.82 0.59
CA LEU A 80 19.54 -2.25 -0.40
C LEU A 80 18.62 -3.36 0.15
N ASN A 81 19.15 -4.31 0.92
CA ASN A 81 18.34 -5.34 1.55
C ASN A 81 17.37 -4.77 2.58
N GLU A 82 17.77 -3.74 3.34
CA GLU A 82 16.88 -3.05 4.28
C GLU A 82 15.71 -2.37 3.55
N LYS A 83 15.97 -1.69 2.43
CA LYS A 83 14.91 -1.11 1.58
C LYS A 83 13.94 -2.16 1.04
N LEU A 84 14.47 -3.31 0.60
CA LEU A 84 13.64 -4.42 0.11
C LEU A 84 12.72 -4.95 1.22
N LYS A 85 13.26 -5.11 2.44
CA LYS A 85 12.51 -5.54 3.61
C LYS A 85 11.41 -4.54 4.00
N GLU A 86 11.66 -3.25 3.83
CA GLU A 86 10.64 -2.21 4.08
C GLU A 86 9.47 -2.33 3.10
N GLU A 87 9.73 -2.59 1.81
CA GLU A 87 8.67 -2.82 0.80
C GLU A 87 7.82 -4.04 1.14
N ASP A 88 8.47 -5.14 1.55
CA ASP A 88 7.78 -6.36 1.99
C ASP A 88 6.95 -6.11 3.26
N ALA A 89 7.45 -5.28 4.18
CA ALA A 89 6.70 -4.89 5.37
C ALA A 89 5.46 -4.05 5.05
N LYS A 90 5.51 -3.16 4.04
CA LYS A 90 4.33 -2.42 3.57
C LYS A 90 3.27 -3.37 3.01
N LEU A 91 3.67 -4.40 2.27
CA LEU A 91 2.74 -5.41 1.74
C LEU A 91 2.13 -6.27 2.86
N ALA A 92 2.93 -6.66 3.86
CA ALA A 92 2.43 -7.40 5.02
C ALA A 92 1.45 -6.58 5.86
N LYS A 93 1.64 -5.26 5.96
CA LYS A 93 0.67 -4.37 6.61
C LYS A 93 -0.70 -4.41 5.93
N VAL A 94 -0.75 -4.44 4.59
CA VAL A 94 -2.02 -4.59 3.86
C VAL A 94 -2.71 -5.89 4.23
N ASP A 95 -1.95 -6.99 4.31
CA ASP A 95 -2.51 -8.30 4.68
C ASP A 95 -3.08 -8.27 6.11
N SER A 96 -2.32 -7.67 7.04
CA SER A 96 -2.71 -7.58 8.45
C SER A 96 -3.98 -6.76 8.71
N ILE A 97 -4.33 -5.85 7.80
CA ILE A 97 -5.61 -5.11 7.88
C ILE A 97 -6.80 -6.05 7.80
N PHE A 98 -6.64 -7.26 7.24
CA PHE A 98 -7.72 -8.22 7.01
C PHE A 98 -7.56 -9.54 7.77
N ASP A 99 -6.59 -9.68 8.67
CA ASP A 99 -6.32 -10.92 9.43
C ASP A 99 -7.49 -11.36 10.32
N ASP A 100 -8.35 -10.44 10.74
CA ASP A 100 -9.57 -10.70 11.52
C ASP A 100 -10.75 -11.17 10.64
N THR A 101 -10.52 -11.39 9.35
CA THR A 101 -11.54 -11.76 8.37
C THR A 101 -11.19 -13.05 7.65
N ASN A 102 -12.16 -13.63 6.93
CA ASN A 102 -11.95 -14.77 6.03
C ASN A 102 -11.56 -14.31 4.61
N ALA A 103 -10.83 -13.20 4.51
CA ALA A 103 -10.44 -12.59 3.24
C ALA A 103 -9.63 -13.56 2.35
N LYS A 104 -10.00 -13.61 1.07
CA LYS A 104 -9.18 -14.19 0.02
C LYS A 104 -8.29 -13.10 -0.57
N ILE A 105 -6.99 -13.18 -0.30
CA ILE A 105 -6.00 -12.20 -0.74
C ILE A 105 -5.20 -12.75 -1.92
N GLU A 106 -5.16 -12.00 -3.01
CA GLU A 106 -4.33 -12.28 -4.18
C GLU A 106 -3.31 -11.15 -4.38
N SER A 107 -2.07 -11.50 -4.70
CA SER A 107 -0.98 -10.55 -4.93
C SER A 107 -0.41 -10.70 -6.32
N LYS A 108 -0.21 -9.58 -7.02
CA LYS A 108 0.37 -9.55 -8.36
C LYS A 108 1.39 -8.43 -8.51
N LYS A 109 2.64 -8.80 -8.80
CA LYS A 109 3.69 -7.86 -9.17
C LYS A 109 3.41 -7.32 -10.58
N SER A 110 3.62 -6.03 -10.78
CA SER A 110 3.54 -5.41 -12.11
C SER A 110 4.67 -5.92 -13.01
N LYS A 111 4.46 -5.87 -14.33
CA LYS A 111 5.45 -6.33 -15.32
C LYS A 111 6.79 -5.61 -15.20
N SER A 112 6.77 -4.33 -14.85
CA SER A 112 7.95 -3.48 -14.67
C SER A 112 8.51 -3.53 -13.24
N GLY A 113 7.84 -4.23 -12.32
CA GLY A 113 8.21 -4.30 -10.91
C GLY A 113 8.12 -2.98 -10.14
N LYS A 114 7.42 -1.97 -10.69
CA LYS A 114 7.20 -0.64 -10.10
C LYS A 114 6.09 -0.61 -9.03
N TYR A 115 5.28 -1.65 -9.01
CA TYR A 115 4.09 -1.77 -8.17
C TYR A 115 3.78 -3.24 -7.91
N THR A 116 3.18 -3.50 -6.77
CA THR A 116 2.51 -4.77 -6.44
C THR A 116 1.06 -4.45 -6.10
N SER A 117 0.12 -5.10 -6.78
CA SER A 117 -1.31 -5.00 -6.45
C SER A 117 -1.73 -6.10 -5.49
N LYS A 118 -2.49 -5.74 -4.45
CA LYS A 118 -3.21 -6.65 -3.56
C LYS A 118 -4.70 -6.55 -3.88
N THR A 119 -5.30 -7.67 -4.26
CA THR A 119 -6.74 -7.81 -4.46
C THR A 119 -7.30 -8.61 -3.29
N ILE A 120 -8.22 -8.03 -2.53
CA ILE A 120 -8.80 -8.65 -1.34
C ILE A 120 -10.29 -8.83 -1.56
N ASN A 121 -10.75 -10.08 -1.64
CA ASN A 121 -12.17 -10.40 -1.64
C ASN A 121 -12.57 -10.86 -0.24
N VAL A 122 -13.49 -10.13 0.39
CA VAL A 122 -13.92 -10.39 1.76
C VAL A 122 -15.40 -10.07 1.94
N LYS A 123 -16.07 -10.85 2.78
CA LYS A 123 -17.46 -10.60 3.14
C LYS A 123 -17.54 -9.49 4.19
N MET A 124 -18.12 -8.36 3.82
CA MET A 124 -18.25 -7.17 4.66
C MET A 124 -19.62 -7.12 5.31
N LYS A 125 -19.71 -6.54 6.52
CA LYS A 125 -20.95 -6.50 7.30
C LYS A 125 -21.74 -5.20 7.11
N SER A 126 -21.08 -4.14 6.65
CA SER A 126 -21.70 -2.84 6.40
C SER A 126 -20.81 -1.98 5.52
N SER A 127 -21.37 -0.89 4.99
CA SER A 127 -20.62 0.17 4.33
C SER A 127 -19.59 0.81 5.29
N ASP A 128 -19.93 1.01 6.56
CA ASP A 128 -19.00 1.53 7.58
C ASP A 128 -17.77 0.65 7.74
N ASP A 129 -17.93 -0.68 7.75
CA ASP A 129 -16.81 -1.61 7.79
C ASP A 129 -15.94 -1.48 6.52
N VAL A 130 -16.53 -1.29 5.34
CA VAL A 130 -15.79 -1.05 4.09
C VAL A 130 -14.95 0.23 4.19
N ILE A 131 -15.56 1.34 4.62
CA ILE A 131 -14.87 2.61 4.79
C ILE A 131 -13.73 2.49 5.81
N LYS A 132 -13.95 1.75 6.90
CA LYS A 132 -12.92 1.50 7.91
C LYS A 132 -11.69 0.84 7.30
N ARG A 133 -11.85 -0.23 6.51
CA ARG A 133 -10.71 -0.91 5.85
C ARG A 133 -9.94 0.01 4.92
N TYR A 134 -10.64 0.88 4.16
CA TYR A 134 -9.95 1.87 3.34
C TYR A 134 -9.13 2.85 4.18
N LYS A 135 -9.65 3.32 5.32
CA LYS A 135 -8.94 4.23 6.24
C LYS A 135 -7.73 3.56 6.91
N ASP A 136 -7.88 2.31 7.33
CA ASP A 136 -6.77 1.53 7.90
C ASP A 136 -5.63 1.39 6.88
N ALA A 137 -5.98 1.18 5.61
CA ALA A 137 -5.01 1.13 4.51
C ALA A 137 -4.30 2.47 4.28
N GLU A 138 -4.99 3.62 4.43
CA GLU A 138 -4.37 4.95 4.25
C GLU A 138 -3.17 5.20 5.17
N GLY A 139 -3.07 4.50 6.30
CA GLY A 139 -1.89 4.57 7.17
C GLY A 139 -0.61 4.00 6.56
N ILE A 140 -0.72 3.31 5.41
CA ILE A 140 0.41 2.73 4.69
C ILE A 140 0.92 3.75 3.67
N ASP A 141 2.13 4.25 3.92
CA ASP A 141 2.78 5.25 3.07
C ASP A 141 2.87 4.82 1.59
N GLY A 142 2.38 5.70 0.72
CA GLY A 142 2.39 5.55 -0.73
C GLY A 142 1.32 4.60 -1.30
N ILE A 143 0.43 4.03 -0.48
CA ILE A 143 -0.62 3.14 -0.98
C ILE A 143 -1.62 3.89 -1.85
N ILE A 144 -2.09 3.21 -2.90
CA ILE A 144 -3.15 3.70 -3.77
C ILE A 144 -4.30 2.71 -3.71
N SER A 145 -5.51 3.21 -3.48
CA SER A 145 -6.75 2.44 -3.43
C SER A 145 -7.54 2.67 -4.72
N LEU A 146 -8.03 1.59 -5.34
CA LEU A 146 -8.93 1.64 -6.50
C LEU A 146 -10.38 1.37 -6.11
#